data_AF-A0A8H9GCW6-F1
#
_entry.id   AF-A0A8H9GCW6-F1
#
_cell.length_a   1.000
_cell.length_b   1.000
_cell.length_c   1.000
_cell.angle_alpha   90.00
_cell.angle_beta   90.00
_cell.angle_gamma   90.00
#
_symmetry.space_group_name_H-M   'P 1'
#
loop_
_entity.id
_entity.type
_entity.pdbx_description
1 polymer ?
#
loop_
_entity_poly.entity_id
_entity_poly.type
_entity_poly.pdbx_seq_one_letter_code
_entity_poly.pdbx_strand_id
1 'polypeptide(L)'
;MSHDDLNNDFLSGALRGAADAMPGGEVDDLNVSFGVVRDRVRRRRAAKVGGLAGASLAVAGVLAFGVTQSSVWNTSEPILPGQSSASASADPAPSGPPATSVIQDGYRPSWLESFDLACGMPVEDLTTTADGWSLSPAGDLYARTSDQGGGPSTTWGMAVTADGGELDVPPVLVWSQDGVVVDLGPNVFEAPGRVVPLLGGGDTAVEAQGLANTTCAPTGTETRDIFETPLPAGEYEVRALGFPGVATGDGELLVSDPVAVRLDADGARVPAGTRGGAATIEPFDPEGGEITRFVLDRTRGWVTAEQTQRDYSSDAPLRVVGQCESSNPQDVLPIEVVLPSTGEVLVTSQVTCDGEAVGEEVGVLQGGEEVLDVRLTDVPDGLARGWVSLEPATPAGGDAGDCSAEGMSLRWDAANAPSAEAGATAETLVDAALACDSDRLVELATQHGTELQLTLETPEQMFALPDTDTQRYRTLVALLAGTQGAVNGGDPGNETIVWPRVAAQEFRDDDAAWQEVVDAGLLTQEQADAQRADTFGYTGMAVGIAQDGTWRYYSPTD
;
A
#
# COMPACT_ATOMS: atom_id res chain seq x y z
N MET A 1 -6.33 55.51 -12.43
CA MET A 1 -5.10 54.84 -12.92
C MET A 1 -4.42 54.29 -11.69
N SER A 2 -4.75 53.05 -11.32
CA SER A 2 -4.19 52.37 -10.15
C SER A 2 -2.96 51.56 -10.54
N HIS A 3 -2.14 51.26 -9.54
CA HIS A 3 -0.78 50.70 -9.63
C HIS A 3 -0.74 49.21 -10.00
N ASP A 4 -1.89 48.58 -10.31
CA ASP A 4 -2.00 47.13 -10.52
C ASP A 4 -1.93 46.71 -12.00
N ASP A 5 -2.10 47.64 -12.95
CA ASP A 5 -2.10 47.32 -14.39
C ASP A 5 -0.70 47.21 -15.01
N LEU A 6 0.37 47.63 -14.31
CA LEU A 6 1.73 47.64 -14.88
C LEU A 6 2.52 46.34 -14.64
N ASN A 7 2.09 45.47 -13.71
CA ASN A 7 2.85 44.26 -13.38
C ASN A 7 2.44 43.01 -14.18
N ASN A 8 1.23 43.00 -14.76
CA ASN A 8 0.76 41.86 -15.56
C ASN A 8 1.28 41.87 -17.00
N ASP A 9 1.64 43.04 -17.54
CA ASP A 9 2.20 43.15 -18.90
C ASP A 9 3.68 42.74 -18.99
N PHE A 10 4.45 42.88 -17.90
CA PHE A 10 5.87 42.52 -17.90
C PHE A 10 6.09 41.00 -17.86
N LEU A 11 5.27 40.27 -17.11
CA LEU A 11 5.32 38.81 -17.04
C LEU A 11 4.75 38.14 -18.31
N SER A 12 3.76 38.76 -18.95
CA SER A 12 3.18 38.28 -20.21
C SER A 12 4.12 38.47 -21.43
N GLY A 13 5.00 39.47 -21.37
CA GLY A 13 6.02 39.72 -22.41
C GLY A 13 7.24 38.79 -22.30
N ALA A 14 7.65 38.45 -21.09
CA ALA A 14 8.81 37.58 -20.84
C ALA A 14 8.56 36.11 -21.23
N LEU A 15 7.32 35.62 -21.11
CA LEU A 15 6.95 34.26 -21.49
C LEU A 15 6.72 34.07 -23.01
N ARG A 16 6.44 35.14 -23.76
CA ARG A 16 6.36 35.09 -25.23
C ARG A 16 7.72 35.10 -25.91
N GLY A 17 8.73 35.74 -25.31
CA GLY A 17 10.09 35.79 -25.88
C GLY A 17 10.87 34.47 -25.77
N ALA A 18 10.53 33.61 -24.81
CA ALA A 18 11.18 32.30 -24.64
C ALA A 18 10.59 31.21 -25.56
N ALA A 19 9.38 31.39 -26.07
CA ALA A 19 8.73 30.46 -26.99
C ALA A 19 9.22 30.58 -28.45
N ASP A 20 9.75 31.74 -28.84
CA ASP A 20 10.21 32.02 -30.22
C ASP A 20 11.70 31.65 -30.47
N ALA A 21 12.40 31.07 -29.47
CA ALA A 21 13.85 30.83 -29.55
C ALA A 21 14.27 29.35 -29.68
N MET A 22 13.35 28.40 -29.88
CA MET A 22 13.69 26.99 -30.09
C MET A 22 13.55 26.58 -31.57
N PRO A 23 14.60 26.01 -32.20
CA PRO A 23 14.54 25.52 -33.57
C PRO A 23 13.72 24.23 -33.65
N GLY A 24 12.87 24.16 -34.68
CA GLY A 24 11.74 23.22 -34.78
C GLY A 24 12.07 21.73 -34.92
N GLY A 25 11.11 20.94 -34.45
CA GLY A 25 10.87 19.52 -34.69
C GLY A 25 9.51 19.19 -34.07
N GLU A 26 8.60 18.61 -34.85
CA GLU A 26 7.15 18.56 -34.66
C GLU A 26 6.68 17.97 -33.32
N VAL A 27 5.76 18.69 -32.66
CA VAL A 27 4.99 18.24 -31.49
C VAL A 27 3.52 18.55 -31.76
N ASP A 28 2.78 17.59 -32.28
CA ASP A 28 1.33 17.58 -32.31
C ASP A 28 0.91 16.16 -31.95
N ASP A 29 0.69 15.90 -30.65
CA ASP A 29 -0.17 14.78 -30.18
C ASP A 29 -0.44 14.78 -28.65
N LEU A 30 0.21 15.63 -27.85
CA LEU A 30 0.07 15.58 -26.37
C LEU A 30 -0.94 16.56 -25.75
N ASN A 31 -1.66 17.37 -26.53
CA ASN A 31 -2.50 18.45 -25.98
C ASN A 31 -4.02 18.18 -25.96
N VAL A 32 -4.49 16.96 -26.27
CA VAL A 32 -5.93 16.64 -26.28
C VAL A 32 -6.39 15.87 -25.03
N SER A 33 -5.51 15.22 -24.27
CA SER A 33 -5.91 14.37 -23.13
C SER A 33 -6.11 15.10 -21.79
N PHE A 34 -5.58 16.31 -21.59
CA PHE A 34 -5.67 17.01 -20.30
C PHE A 34 -6.79 18.06 -20.19
N GLY A 35 -7.51 18.34 -21.29
CA GLY A 35 -8.57 19.37 -21.31
C GLY A 35 -9.91 18.92 -20.68
N VAL A 36 -10.19 17.62 -20.61
CA VAL A 36 -11.52 17.11 -20.25
C VAL A 36 -11.68 16.86 -18.73
N VAL A 37 -10.59 16.69 -17.99
CA VAL A 37 -10.63 16.40 -16.54
C VAL A 37 -10.78 17.68 -15.69
N ARG A 38 -10.31 18.83 -16.18
CA ARG A 38 -10.35 20.09 -15.41
C ARG A 38 -11.73 20.75 -15.30
N ASP A 39 -12.63 20.52 -16.28
CA ASP A 39 -13.94 21.19 -16.30
C ASP A 39 -15.03 20.48 -15.47
N ARG A 40 -14.80 19.23 -15.07
CA ARG A 40 -15.77 18.45 -14.27
C ARG A 40 -15.71 18.77 -12.78
N VAL A 41 -14.53 19.12 -12.26
CA VAL A 41 -14.30 19.37 -10.83
C VAL A 41 -14.89 20.72 -10.38
N ARG A 42 -14.94 21.72 -11.27
CA ARG A 42 -15.49 23.05 -10.92
C ARG A 42 -17.02 23.11 -10.81
N ARG A 43 -17.77 22.15 -11.38
CA ARG A 43 -19.25 22.18 -11.35
C ARG A 43 -19.87 21.56 -10.08
N ARG A 44 -19.13 20.84 -9.24
CA ARG A 44 -19.70 20.16 -8.06
C ARG A 44 -19.59 20.93 -6.74
N ARG A 45 -18.83 22.03 -6.63
CA ARG A 45 -18.67 22.79 -5.37
C ARG A 45 -19.75 23.86 -5.09
N ALA A 46 -20.85 23.91 -5.83
CA ALA A 46 -21.90 24.92 -5.64
C ALA A 46 -23.15 24.43 -4.85
N ALA A 47 -23.17 23.19 -4.35
CA ALA A 47 -24.34 22.67 -3.64
C ALA A 47 -23.95 21.81 -2.45
N LYS A 48 -23.62 22.45 -1.31
CA LYS A 48 -23.73 21.90 0.06
C LYS A 48 -23.30 22.96 1.10
N VAL A 49 -24.00 24.09 1.12
CA VAL A 49 -24.01 24.99 2.28
C VAL A 49 -25.48 25.22 2.63
N GLY A 50 -25.94 24.57 3.70
CA GLY A 50 -27.29 24.77 4.23
C GLY A 50 -27.74 23.60 5.10
N GLY A 51 -27.56 23.72 6.41
CA GLY A 51 -28.15 22.75 7.34
C GLY A 51 -27.62 22.75 8.78
N LEU A 52 -27.43 23.92 9.42
CA LEU A 52 -27.38 24.00 10.89
C LEU A 52 -28.80 24.18 11.41
N ALA A 53 -29.31 23.26 12.24
CA ALA A 53 -30.13 23.56 13.42
C ALA A 53 -30.60 22.29 14.16
N GLY A 54 -30.12 22.11 15.39
CA GLY A 54 -30.97 21.90 16.57
C GLY A 54 -31.42 20.48 16.91
N ALA A 55 -30.88 19.94 18.02
CA ALA A 55 -31.69 19.58 19.19
C ALA A 55 -30.79 19.28 20.40
N SER A 56 -31.13 19.92 21.51
CA SER A 56 -30.60 19.71 22.85
C SER A 56 -31.45 18.65 23.56
N LEU A 57 -30.88 17.83 24.45
CA LEU A 57 -31.46 17.55 25.78
C LEU A 57 -30.52 16.76 26.69
N ALA A 58 -30.54 17.18 27.95
CA ALA A 58 -29.71 16.79 29.08
C ALA A 58 -30.17 15.52 29.78
N VAL A 59 -29.24 14.77 30.39
CA VAL A 59 -29.51 13.99 31.62
C VAL A 59 -28.29 14.05 32.58
N ALA A 60 -28.59 14.40 33.82
CA ALA A 60 -27.73 14.42 35.02
C ALA A 60 -27.18 13.01 35.36
N GLY A 61 -25.98 12.78 35.90
CA GLY A 61 -25.39 13.37 37.09
C GLY A 61 -25.49 12.37 38.26
N VAL A 62 -24.41 11.69 38.61
CA VAL A 62 -24.14 11.14 39.96
C VAL A 62 -22.63 11.17 40.22
N LEU A 63 -22.24 11.99 41.20
CA LEU A 63 -20.94 11.98 41.86
C LEU A 63 -20.91 10.84 42.90
N ALA A 64 -19.83 10.07 42.95
CA ALA A 64 -19.47 9.27 44.11
C ALA A 64 -18.00 9.52 44.48
N PHE A 65 -17.82 10.07 45.68
CA PHE A 65 -16.54 10.28 46.37
C PHE A 65 -16.05 8.99 47.04
N GLY A 66 -14.73 8.84 47.14
CA GLY A 66 -14.04 8.01 48.13
C GLY A 66 -13.10 6.98 47.47
N VAL A 67 -11.86 6.76 47.90
CA VAL A 67 -11.16 7.09 49.14
C VAL A 67 -9.67 7.09 48.83
N THR A 68 -8.96 8.11 49.32
CA THR A 68 -7.50 8.15 49.41
C THR A 68 -6.99 7.09 50.39
N GLN A 69 -6.10 6.20 49.96
CA GLN A 69 -5.12 5.59 50.88
C GLN A 69 -3.73 5.60 50.24
N SER A 70 -2.97 6.62 50.64
CA SER A 70 -1.52 6.63 50.59
C SER A 70 -1.01 5.84 51.79
N SER A 71 -0.18 4.82 51.58
CA SER A 71 0.68 4.27 52.63
C SER A 71 2.14 4.51 52.28
N VAL A 72 2.72 5.32 53.14
CA VAL A 72 4.11 5.68 53.36
C VAL A 72 5.06 4.47 53.36
N TRP A 73 6.13 4.59 52.58
CA TRP A 73 7.53 4.16 52.81
C TRP A 73 7.77 2.99 53.76
N ASN A 74 8.35 1.91 53.23
CA ASN A 74 9.25 1.08 54.01
C ASN A 74 10.50 0.75 53.19
N THR A 75 11.59 1.40 53.56
CA THR A 75 12.94 1.18 53.07
C THR A 75 13.50 -0.05 53.78
N SER A 76 13.92 -1.06 53.03
CA SER A 76 14.89 -2.05 53.50
C SER A 76 15.80 -2.44 52.33
N GLU A 77 17.09 -2.34 52.60
CA GLU A 77 18.28 -2.49 51.77
C GLU A 77 18.43 -3.85 51.04
N PRO A 78 19.40 -3.96 50.10
CA PRO A 78 19.28 -4.75 48.88
C PRO A 78 19.72 -6.21 49.03
N ILE A 79 19.03 -7.10 48.31
CA ILE A 79 19.49 -8.47 48.04
C ILE A 79 19.80 -8.57 46.54
N LEU A 80 21.08 -8.71 46.22
CA LEU A 80 21.62 -9.05 44.90
C LEU A 80 21.72 -10.60 44.76
N PRO A 81 21.77 -11.15 43.54
CA PRO A 81 20.62 -11.73 42.87
C PRO A 81 20.62 -13.26 42.89
N GLY A 82 19.44 -13.86 43.10
CA GLY A 82 19.21 -15.26 42.77
C GLY A 82 18.98 -15.37 41.27
N GLN A 83 19.96 -15.95 40.57
CA GLN A 83 19.86 -16.36 39.17
C GLN A 83 18.65 -17.28 38.98
N SER A 84 17.53 -16.71 38.53
CA SER A 84 16.52 -17.50 37.83
C SER A 84 16.99 -17.62 36.39
N SER A 85 17.56 -18.77 36.07
CA SER A 85 17.72 -19.24 34.71
C SER A 85 16.34 -19.44 34.09
N ALA A 86 15.71 -18.35 33.65
CA ALA A 86 14.81 -18.40 32.52
C ALA A 86 15.71 -18.18 31.30
N SER A 87 16.01 -19.24 30.57
CA SER A 87 16.51 -19.14 29.21
C SER A 87 15.41 -18.51 28.36
N ALA A 88 15.26 -17.18 28.44
CA ALA A 88 14.78 -16.43 27.31
C ALA A 88 15.88 -16.60 26.26
N SER A 89 15.58 -17.31 25.18
CA SER A 89 16.38 -17.27 23.97
C SER A 89 16.45 -15.81 23.55
N ALA A 90 17.52 -15.11 23.93
CA ALA A 90 17.78 -13.78 23.43
C ALA A 90 18.05 -13.97 21.93
N ASP A 91 17.13 -13.50 21.10
CA ASP A 91 17.36 -13.46 19.66
C ASP A 91 18.70 -12.76 19.40
N PRO A 92 19.55 -13.31 18.52
CA PRO A 92 20.83 -12.70 18.19
C PRO A 92 20.58 -11.25 17.75
N ALA A 93 21.35 -10.31 18.30
CA ALA A 93 21.26 -8.92 17.90
C ALA A 93 21.51 -8.81 16.38
N PRO A 94 20.62 -8.14 15.61
CA PRO A 94 20.86 -7.93 14.19
C PRO A 94 22.16 -7.14 14.02
N SER A 95 23.05 -7.68 13.20
CA SER A 95 24.38 -7.11 12.97
C SER A 95 24.52 -6.70 11.51
N GLY A 96 24.26 -5.42 11.22
CA GLY A 96 24.56 -4.75 9.96
C GLY A 96 25.76 -3.79 10.08
N PRO A 97 26.19 -3.17 8.97
CA PRO A 97 27.11 -2.03 9.04
C PRO A 97 26.45 -0.86 9.80
N PRO A 98 27.23 0.02 10.46
CA PRO A 98 26.66 1.17 11.15
C PRO A 98 25.91 2.07 10.16
N ALA A 99 24.78 2.62 10.57
CA ALA A 99 23.95 3.52 9.76
C ALA A 99 24.72 4.76 9.28
N THR A 100 25.72 5.20 10.04
CA THR A 100 26.64 6.27 9.63
C THR A 100 27.42 5.97 8.34
N SER A 101 27.50 4.71 7.90
CA SER A 101 28.14 4.33 6.64
C SER A 101 27.28 4.58 5.39
N VAL A 102 25.97 4.81 5.55
CA VAL A 102 25.05 5.03 4.42
C VAL A 102 24.56 6.48 4.31
N ILE A 103 24.70 7.29 5.36
CA ILE A 103 24.27 8.68 5.36
C ILE A 103 25.30 9.64 4.75
N GLN A 104 24.82 10.79 4.30
CA GLN A 104 25.63 11.96 3.99
C GLN A 104 25.72 12.87 5.22
N ASP A 105 26.83 12.79 5.95
CA ASP A 105 27.11 13.63 7.12
C ASP A 105 27.02 15.14 6.79
N GLY A 106 26.36 15.89 7.66
CA GLY A 106 26.08 17.33 7.50
C GLY A 106 25.02 17.68 6.46
N TYR A 107 24.38 16.70 5.80
CA TYR A 107 23.26 16.97 4.91
C TYR A 107 22.07 17.55 5.68
N ARG A 108 21.42 18.56 5.10
CA ARG A 108 20.24 19.23 5.66
C ARG A 108 19.13 19.16 4.61
N PRO A 109 18.04 18.43 4.86
CA PRO A 109 16.88 18.45 3.98
C PRO A 109 16.39 19.88 3.78
N SER A 110 16.01 20.22 2.54
CA SER A 110 15.59 21.58 2.15
C SER A 110 14.42 22.13 2.99
N TRP A 111 13.52 21.25 3.43
CA TRP A 111 12.38 21.60 4.28
C TRP A 111 12.76 21.93 5.74
N LEU A 112 13.99 21.64 6.16
CA LEU A 112 14.52 21.92 7.49
C LEU A 112 15.52 23.08 7.53
N GLU A 113 15.69 23.86 6.45
CA GLU A 113 16.67 24.95 6.38
C GLU A 113 16.53 26.00 7.50
N SER A 114 15.33 26.16 8.05
CA SER A 114 15.03 27.11 9.14
C SER A 114 15.37 26.57 10.53
N PHE A 115 15.72 25.29 10.66
CA PHE A 115 16.04 24.61 11.92
C PHE A 115 17.48 24.15 11.92
N ASP A 116 18.16 24.19 13.07
CA ASP A 116 19.54 23.69 13.24
C ASP A 116 19.62 22.16 13.34
N LEU A 117 19.05 21.49 12.35
CA LEU A 117 19.02 20.05 12.19
C LEU A 117 19.85 19.64 10.98
N ALA A 118 20.68 18.61 11.17
CA ALA A 118 21.51 18.03 10.13
C ALA A 118 21.73 16.53 10.38
N CYS A 119 21.88 15.78 9.30
CA CYS A 119 22.28 14.38 9.36
C CYS A 119 23.69 14.24 9.96
N GLY A 120 23.88 13.23 10.81
CA GLY A 120 25.14 13.00 11.54
C GLY A 120 25.35 13.89 12.77
N MET A 121 24.43 14.82 13.07
CA MET A 121 24.53 15.62 14.29
C MET A 121 24.42 14.75 15.55
N PRO A 122 25.05 15.14 16.68
CA PRO A 122 24.89 14.45 17.95
C PRO A 122 23.46 14.54 18.47
N VAL A 123 22.95 13.46 19.07
CA VAL A 123 21.59 13.46 19.64
C VAL A 123 21.43 14.39 20.83
N GLU A 124 22.52 14.73 21.53
CA GLU A 124 22.49 15.74 22.60
C GLU A 124 22.16 17.16 22.11
N ASP A 125 22.34 17.42 20.82
CA ASP A 125 21.98 18.70 20.19
C ASP A 125 20.49 18.73 19.78
N LEU A 126 19.81 17.57 19.74
CA LEU A 126 18.36 17.50 19.58
C LEU A 126 17.66 17.89 20.87
N THR A 127 17.32 19.18 21.00
CA THR A 127 16.72 19.74 22.22
C THR A 127 15.40 20.42 21.94
N THR A 128 14.47 20.30 22.90
CA THR A 128 13.23 21.07 22.90
C THR A 128 13.54 22.54 23.11
N THR A 129 13.08 23.39 22.18
CA THR A 129 13.22 24.86 22.25
C THR A 129 11.90 25.56 22.54
N ALA A 130 10.76 24.88 22.39
CA ALA A 130 9.45 25.45 22.69
C ALA A 130 9.17 25.42 24.20
N ASP A 131 9.17 26.60 24.83
CA ASP A 131 8.93 26.72 26.27
C ASP A 131 7.48 26.36 26.65
N GLY A 132 7.33 25.50 27.67
CA GLY A 132 6.01 25.13 28.20
C GLY A 132 5.30 24.01 27.43
N TRP A 133 5.96 23.42 26.44
CA TRP A 133 5.46 22.27 25.70
C TRP A 133 6.23 20.99 26.06
N SER A 134 5.60 19.84 25.87
CA SER A 134 6.25 18.53 25.90
C SER A 134 5.64 17.58 24.88
N LEU A 135 6.46 16.64 24.40
CA LEU A 135 6.04 15.58 23.49
C LEU A 135 6.40 14.23 24.11
N SER A 136 5.48 13.28 24.09
CA SER A 136 5.70 11.95 24.69
C SER A 136 5.23 10.85 23.76
N PRO A 137 5.99 9.75 23.61
CA PRO A 137 5.51 8.55 22.94
C PRO A 137 4.28 7.99 23.66
N ALA A 138 3.25 7.63 22.91
CA ALA A 138 1.96 7.18 23.43
C ALA A 138 1.49 5.84 22.83
N GLY A 139 2.33 5.20 22.00
CA GLY A 139 2.03 3.92 21.37
C GLY A 139 3.29 3.22 20.86
N ASP A 140 3.11 2.05 20.25
CA ASP A 140 4.18 1.31 19.60
C ASP A 140 4.48 1.91 18.21
N LEU A 141 5.72 1.72 17.75
CA LEU A 141 6.07 1.95 16.36
C LEU A 141 5.39 0.86 15.50
N TYR A 142 4.76 1.26 14.39
CA TYR A 142 4.17 0.35 13.43
C TYR A 142 4.60 0.67 12.01
N ALA A 143 4.66 -0.37 11.18
CA ALA A 143 4.83 -0.26 9.73
C ALA A 143 3.47 -0.05 9.06
N ARG A 144 3.46 0.72 7.98
CA ARG A 144 2.35 0.76 7.02
C ARG A 144 2.92 0.46 5.64
N THR A 145 2.64 -0.72 5.12
CA THR A 145 3.16 -1.22 3.84
C THR A 145 2.05 -1.20 2.79
N SER A 146 2.28 -0.49 1.69
CA SER A 146 1.42 -0.51 0.50
C SER A 146 2.00 -1.48 -0.53
N ASP A 147 1.24 -2.52 -0.86
CA ASP A 147 1.57 -3.65 -1.74
C ASP A 147 0.51 -3.80 -2.85
N GLN A 148 0.36 -2.76 -3.68
CA GLN A 148 -0.72 -2.60 -4.66
C GLN A 148 -0.25 -2.91 -6.10
N GLY A 149 0.55 -3.96 -6.31
CA GLY A 149 1.07 -4.36 -7.63
C GLY A 149 2.30 -3.57 -8.13
N GLY A 150 2.83 -2.67 -7.30
CA GLY A 150 4.17 -2.07 -7.46
C GLY A 150 5.17 -2.66 -6.47
N GLY A 151 6.40 -2.14 -6.45
CA GLY A 151 7.32 -2.45 -5.35
C GLY A 151 6.70 -2.01 -4.01
N PRO A 152 6.73 -2.85 -2.96
CA PRO A 152 6.12 -2.51 -1.69
C PRO A 152 6.74 -1.23 -1.13
N SER A 153 5.89 -0.32 -0.66
CA SER A 153 6.33 0.93 -0.04
C SER A 153 5.93 0.94 1.43
N THR A 154 6.92 1.03 2.32
CA THR A 154 6.70 1.05 3.77
C THR A 154 6.93 2.44 4.33
N THR A 155 6.02 2.88 5.19
CA THR A 155 6.18 4.04 6.08
C THR A 155 6.09 3.62 7.53
N TRP A 156 6.55 4.48 8.43
CA TRP A 156 6.50 4.25 9.87
C TRP A 156 5.55 5.23 10.54
N GLY A 157 4.79 4.74 11.51
CA GLY A 157 3.93 5.56 12.35
C GLY A 157 4.14 5.25 13.83
N MET A 158 3.96 6.25 14.69
CA MET A 158 3.93 6.08 16.13
C MET A 158 2.99 7.12 16.75
N ALA A 159 2.12 6.68 17.65
CA ALA A 159 1.28 7.61 18.40
C ALA A 159 2.13 8.45 19.37
N VAL A 160 1.91 9.76 19.39
CA VAL A 160 2.51 10.68 20.36
C VAL A 160 1.48 11.66 20.91
N THR A 161 1.69 12.09 22.16
CA THR A 161 0.88 13.12 22.81
C THR A 161 1.70 14.39 23.00
N ALA A 162 1.13 15.52 22.62
CA ALA A 162 1.72 16.84 22.87
C ALA A 162 0.94 17.54 23.98
N ASP A 163 1.66 18.01 25.00
CA ASP A 163 1.16 18.96 25.99
C ASP A 163 1.66 20.36 25.61
N GLY A 164 0.78 21.36 25.70
CA GLY A 164 1.08 22.76 25.33
C GLY A 164 0.15 23.34 24.26
N GLY A 165 -0.56 22.49 23.53
CA GLY A 165 -1.55 22.90 22.52
C GLY A 165 -1.69 21.87 21.40
N GLU A 166 -2.39 22.27 20.33
CA GLU A 166 -2.47 21.50 19.09
C GLU A 166 -1.28 21.85 18.19
N LEU A 167 -0.70 20.84 17.53
CA LEU A 167 0.39 21.04 16.58
C LEU A 167 -0.17 21.46 15.22
N ASP A 168 0.48 22.42 14.56
CA ASP A 168 0.09 22.90 13.24
C ASP A 168 0.30 21.84 12.14
N VAL A 169 1.29 20.97 12.34
CA VAL A 169 1.68 19.88 11.43
C VAL A 169 1.96 18.58 12.20
N PRO A 170 1.87 17.42 11.54
CA PRO A 170 2.25 16.14 12.15
C PRO A 170 3.71 16.15 12.63
N PRO A 171 4.03 15.52 13.77
CA PRO A 171 5.41 15.23 14.13
C PRO A 171 6.10 14.30 13.13
N VAL A 172 7.43 14.32 13.11
CA VAL A 172 8.25 13.36 12.35
C VAL A 172 9.00 12.42 13.28
N LEU A 173 9.29 11.22 12.80
CA LEU A 173 10.18 10.26 13.45
C LEU A 173 11.61 10.53 13.02
N VAL A 174 12.47 10.72 14.01
CA VAL A 174 13.92 10.94 13.85
C VAL A 174 14.64 9.72 14.40
N TRP A 175 15.48 9.10 13.57
CA TRP A 175 16.23 7.91 13.96
C TRP A 175 17.66 8.26 14.30
N SER A 176 18.20 7.58 15.30
CA SER A 176 19.58 7.74 15.74
C SER A 176 20.21 6.39 16.08
N GLN A 177 21.51 6.29 15.86
CA GLN A 177 22.31 5.13 16.21
C GLN A 177 23.65 5.61 16.78
N ASP A 178 24.12 4.97 17.86
CA ASP A 178 25.40 5.31 18.50
C ASP A 178 25.55 6.81 18.86
N GLY A 179 24.43 7.46 19.23
CA GLY A 179 24.40 8.85 19.65
C GLY A 179 24.42 9.88 18.52
N VAL A 180 24.23 9.47 17.26
CA VAL A 180 24.13 10.39 16.12
C VAL A 180 22.84 10.20 15.34
N VAL A 181 22.34 11.29 14.76
CA VAL A 181 21.13 11.30 13.93
C VAL A 181 21.42 10.71 12.55
N VAL A 182 20.63 9.73 12.13
CA VAL A 182 20.81 8.99 10.87
C VAL A 182 19.57 9.01 9.96
N ASP A 183 18.46 9.59 10.42
CA ASP A 183 17.28 9.91 9.63
C ASP A 183 16.53 11.09 10.27
N LEU A 184 16.00 12.01 9.46
CA LEU A 184 15.24 13.19 9.91
C LEU A 184 13.76 13.14 9.55
N GLY A 185 13.28 12.06 8.94
CA GLY A 185 11.89 11.89 8.55
C GLY A 185 11.45 12.73 7.34
N PRO A 186 10.18 12.57 6.90
CA PRO A 186 9.63 13.22 5.70
C PRO A 186 9.30 14.71 5.91
N ASN A 187 9.12 15.43 4.81
CA ASN A 187 8.58 16.80 4.85
C ASN A 187 7.09 16.79 5.25
N VAL A 188 6.80 17.23 6.47
CA VAL A 188 5.43 17.31 7.04
C VAL A 188 4.73 18.65 6.83
N PHE A 189 5.44 19.67 6.33
CA PHE A 189 4.85 21.01 6.13
C PHE A 189 3.96 21.10 4.88
N GLU A 190 4.07 20.15 3.96
CA GLU A 190 3.22 20.04 2.77
C GLU A 190 2.03 19.10 2.99
N ALA A 191 2.02 18.35 4.09
CA ALA A 191 0.95 17.40 4.41
C ALA A 191 -0.24 18.10 5.07
N PRO A 192 -1.48 17.67 4.79
CA PRO A 192 -2.66 18.26 5.39
C PRO A 192 -2.81 17.84 6.87
N GLY A 193 -2.77 18.81 7.78
CA GLY A 193 -3.35 18.73 9.14
C GLY A 193 -2.93 17.54 10.02
N ARG A 194 -3.63 17.39 11.15
CA ARG A 194 -3.40 16.31 12.12
C ARG A 194 -3.72 14.93 11.51
N VAL A 195 -2.75 14.03 11.58
CA VAL A 195 -2.93 12.61 11.23
C VAL A 195 -3.22 11.82 12.52
N VAL A 196 -4.26 11.00 12.51
CA VAL A 196 -4.63 10.16 13.65
C VAL A 196 -3.86 8.84 13.57
N PRO A 197 -3.20 8.38 14.65
CA PRO A 197 -2.46 7.11 14.64
C PRO A 197 -3.35 5.91 14.32
N LEU A 198 -2.77 4.91 13.65
CA LEU A 198 -3.41 3.60 13.43
C LEU A 198 -3.35 2.71 14.66
N LEU A 199 -2.41 2.95 15.56
CA LEU A 199 -2.16 2.10 16.72
C LEU A 199 -2.09 2.91 18.02
N GLY A 200 -3.11 2.75 18.85
CA GLY A 200 -3.18 3.33 20.20
C GLY A 200 -3.23 4.86 20.24
N GLY A 201 -2.94 5.42 21.42
CA GLY A 201 -2.78 6.86 21.66
C GLY A 201 -4.05 7.61 22.08
N GLY A 202 -5.24 7.01 21.93
CA GLY A 202 -6.51 7.64 22.29
C GLY A 202 -6.82 8.93 21.50
N ASP A 203 -7.90 9.61 21.87
CA ASP A 203 -8.47 10.74 21.10
C ASP A 203 -7.54 11.95 20.96
N THR A 204 -6.51 12.07 21.79
CA THR A 204 -5.58 13.21 21.83
C THR A 204 -4.24 12.93 21.15
N ALA A 205 -3.95 11.70 20.75
CA ALA A 205 -2.68 11.40 20.10
C ALA A 205 -2.65 11.83 18.63
N VAL A 206 -1.46 12.20 18.18
CA VAL A 206 -1.14 12.51 16.79
C VAL A 206 -0.16 11.47 16.26
N GLU A 207 -0.22 11.14 14.98
CA GLU A 207 0.74 10.24 14.35
C GLU A 207 2.04 10.99 14.08
N ALA A 208 3.14 10.51 14.64
CA ALA A 208 4.49 10.87 14.20
C ALA A 208 4.88 10.01 12.99
N GLN A 209 5.38 10.62 11.92
CA GLN A 209 5.56 9.99 10.61
C GLN A 209 7.01 9.72 10.26
N GLY A 210 7.30 8.58 9.63
CA GLY A 210 8.62 8.21 9.12
C GLY A 210 8.56 7.49 7.77
N LEU A 211 9.70 7.41 7.08
CA LEU A 211 9.87 6.69 5.81
C LEU A 211 10.72 5.44 6.00
N ALA A 212 10.56 4.42 5.16
CA ALA A 212 11.46 3.27 5.15
C ALA A 212 12.89 3.62 4.69
N ASN A 213 13.01 4.60 3.79
CA ASN A 213 14.29 5.10 3.29
C ASN A 213 14.73 6.32 4.09
N THR A 214 16.02 6.40 4.43
CA THR A 214 16.56 7.51 5.20
C THR A 214 16.59 8.81 4.38
N THR A 215 16.13 9.91 4.98
CA THR A 215 16.26 11.25 4.41
C THR A 215 17.68 11.79 4.47
N CYS A 216 18.58 11.09 5.17
CA CYS A 216 19.98 11.44 5.27
C CYS A 216 20.87 10.90 4.16
N ALA A 217 20.30 10.21 3.16
CA ALA A 217 21.04 9.69 2.00
C ALA A 217 20.29 10.02 0.70
N PRO A 218 20.26 11.31 0.28
CA PRO A 218 19.58 11.72 -0.94
C PRO A 218 20.25 11.12 -2.18
N THR A 219 19.47 10.56 -3.10
CA THR A 219 19.94 10.04 -4.39
C THR A 219 19.62 10.96 -5.57
N GLY A 220 18.72 11.95 -5.39
CA GLY A 220 18.35 12.94 -6.42
C GLY A 220 18.73 14.39 -6.06
N THR A 221 19.28 15.14 -7.02
CA THR A 221 19.40 16.63 -7.05
C THR A 221 19.36 17.06 -8.54
N GLU A 222 18.48 17.96 -9.01
CA GLU A 222 18.56 19.44 -9.00
C GLU A 222 17.19 20.13 -8.72
N THR A 223 16.08 19.38 -8.59
CA THR A 223 14.71 19.96 -8.44
C THR A 223 13.84 19.31 -7.35
N ARG A 224 14.22 18.14 -6.81
CA ARG A 224 13.53 17.44 -5.71
C ARG A 224 14.47 16.45 -5.03
N ASP A 225 14.41 16.36 -3.70
CA ASP A 225 15.11 15.33 -2.92
C ASP A 225 14.40 13.97 -3.11
N ILE A 226 15.16 12.93 -3.47
CA ILE A 226 14.69 11.53 -3.61
C ILE A 226 15.50 10.67 -2.64
N PHE A 227 14.83 9.76 -1.93
CA PHE A 227 15.42 8.91 -0.90
C PHE A 227 15.14 7.44 -1.20
N GLU A 228 16.19 6.69 -1.56
CA GLU A 228 16.10 5.28 -1.97
C GLU A 228 16.93 4.35 -1.07
N THR A 229 17.71 4.92 -0.16
CA THR A 229 18.63 4.16 0.69
C THR A 229 17.94 3.79 2.01
N PRO A 230 17.70 2.50 2.31
CA PRO A 230 17.19 2.09 3.61
C PRO A 230 18.27 2.17 4.70
N LEU A 231 17.84 2.29 5.95
CA LEU A 231 18.74 2.10 7.09
C LEU A 231 19.17 0.62 7.19
N PRO A 232 20.44 0.33 7.52
CA PRO A 232 20.89 -1.04 7.77
C PRO A 232 20.16 -1.70 8.95
N ALA A 233 20.21 -3.03 9.04
CA ALA A 233 19.74 -3.73 10.24
C ALA A 233 20.60 -3.37 11.47
N GLY A 234 19.98 -3.16 12.62
CA GLY A 234 20.68 -2.76 13.84
C GLY A 234 19.75 -2.29 14.96
N GLU A 235 20.36 -1.80 16.03
CA GLU A 235 19.66 -1.16 17.15
C GLU A 235 19.69 0.36 16.96
N TYR A 236 18.56 1.01 17.24
CA TYR A 236 18.30 2.43 17.03
C TYR A 236 17.57 3.02 18.23
N GLU A 237 17.67 4.34 18.37
CA GLU A 237 16.74 5.13 19.17
C GLU A 237 15.93 6.02 18.24
N VAL A 238 14.60 5.96 18.36
CA VAL A 238 13.67 6.78 17.60
C VAL A 238 13.04 7.81 18.52
N ARG A 239 13.03 9.07 18.09
CA ARG A 239 12.37 10.19 18.79
C ARG A 239 11.33 10.79 17.87
N ALA A 240 10.25 11.31 18.43
CA ALA A 240 9.35 12.18 17.70
C ALA A 240 9.82 13.63 17.81
N LEU A 241 9.75 14.35 16.70
CA LEU A 241 10.07 15.77 16.58
C LEU A 241 8.80 16.53 16.15
N GLY A 242 8.32 17.44 16.99
CA GLY A 242 7.17 18.28 16.72
C GLY A 242 7.56 19.74 16.44
N PHE A 243 6.72 20.44 15.69
CA PHE A 243 6.94 21.83 15.24
C PHE A 243 5.75 22.72 15.64
N PRO A 244 5.68 23.21 16.88
CA PRO A 244 4.66 24.18 17.28
C PRO A 244 4.97 25.57 16.68
N GLY A 245 3.95 26.41 16.50
CA GLY A 245 4.15 27.83 16.13
C GLY A 245 4.61 28.08 14.69
N VAL A 246 4.53 27.08 13.82
CA VAL A 246 4.89 27.21 12.39
C VAL A 246 3.99 28.25 11.72
N ALA A 247 2.70 28.29 12.07
CA ALA A 247 1.77 29.28 11.55
C ALA A 247 2.08 30.71 12.02
N THR A 248 2.77 30.88 13.16
CA THR A 248 3.19 32.19 13.68
C THR A 248 4.59 32.60 13.21
N GLY A 249 5.32 31.70 12.55
CA GLY A 249 6.68 31.93 12.05
C GLY A 249 7.78 31.72 13.09
N ASP A 250 7.42 31.15 14.24
CA ASP A 250 8.34 30.83 15.33
C ASP A 250 8.81 29.38 15.12
N GLY A 251 10.04 29.21 14.61
CA GLY A 251 10.65 27.90 14.34
C GLY A 251 11.10 27.20 15.62
N GLU A 252 10.16 26.79 16.45
CA GLU A 252 10.41 26.04 17.69
C GLU A 252 10.37 24.53 17.45
N LEU A 253 11.07 23.78 18.31
CA LEU A 253 11.21 22.32 18.24
C LEU A 253 10.74 21.67 19.54
N LEU A 254 10.05 20.54 19.40
CA LEU A 254 9.69 19.62 20.48
C LEU A 254 10.35 18.28 20.25
N VAL A 255 11.13 17.79 21.20
CA VAL A 255 11.77 16.48 21.11
C VAL A 255 11.20 15.57 22.17
N SER A 256 10.75 14.38 21.79
CA SER A 256 10.29 13.36 22.74
C SER A 256 11.45 12.62 23.40
N ASP A 257 11.14 11.89 24.48
CA ASP A 257 12.02 10.84 24.98
C ASP A 257 12.27 9.76 23.89
N PRO A 258 13.44 9.11 23.87
CA PRO A 258 13.74 8.05 22.92
C PRO A 258 12.94 6.77 23.16
N VAL A 259 12.57 6.12 22.07
CA VAL A 259 12.08 4.74 22.04
C VAL A 259 13.16 3.86 21.42
N ALA A 260 13.59 2.82 22.13
CA ALA A 260 14.52 1.84 21.58
C ALA A 260 13.82 1.04 20.46
N VAL A 261 14.48 0.89 19.32
CA VAL A 261 13.96 0.20 18.14
C VAL A 261 15.02 -0.74 17.59
N ARG A 262 14.62 -1.98 17.32
CA ARG A 262 15.42 -2.94 16.57
C ARG A 262 14.90 -2.98 15.14
N LEU A 263 15.78 -2.75 14.17
CA LEU A 263 15.47 -2.88 12.74
C LEU A 263 16.14 -4.12 12.18
N ASP A 264 15.36 -5.00 11.55
CA ASP A 264 15.86 -6.20 10.88
C ASP A 264 15.11 -6.44 9.55
N ALA A 265 15.31 -7.61 8.93
CA ALA A 265 14.71 -7.93 7.63
C ALA A 265 13.17 -8.00 7.68
N ASP A 266 12.59 -8.25 8.86
CA ASP A 266 11.13 -8.28 9.04
C ASP A 266 10.58 -6.91 9.50
N GLY A 267 11.42 -5.87 9.53
CA GLY A 267 11.02 -4.50 9.86
C GLY A 267 11.45 -4.04 11.25
N ALA A 268 10.82 -2.96 11.71
CA ALA A 268 11.14 -2.29 12.96
C ALA A 268 10.32 -2.87 14.13
N ARG A 269 10.98 -3.05 15.28
CA ARG A 269 10.37 -3.62 16.48
C ARG A 269 10.73 -2.81 17.71
N VAL A 270 9.76 -2.61 18.61
CA VAL A 270 9.98 -1.95 19.90
C VAL A 270 9.94 -2.95 21.04
N PRO A 271 10.64 -2.75 22.18
CA PRO A 271 10.55 -3.66 23.31
C PRO A 271 9.12 -3.80 23.82
N ALA A 272 8.64 -5.04 23.98
CA ALA A 272 7.32 -5.32 24.55
C ALA A 272 7.26 -4.92 26.03
N GLY A 273 8.38 -5.01 26.74
CA GLY A 273 8.46 -4.71 28.17
C GLY A 273 7.61 -5.68 28.97
N THR A 274 6.66 -5.15 29.75
CA THR A 274 5.68 -5.94 30.51
C THR A 274 4.38 -6.19 29.75
N ARG A 275 4.24 -5.66 28.54
CA ARG A 275 3.06 -5.82 27.69
C ARG A 275 3.16 -7.11 26.89
N GLY A 276 2.02 -7.74 26.61
CA GLY A 276 1.94 -9.01 25.89
C GLY A 276 1.86 -10.25 26.78
N GLY A 277 2.19 -11.41 26.22
CA GLY A 277 2.02 -12.70 26.87
C GLY A 277 2.29 -13.87 25.93
N ALA A 278 1.96 -15.08 26.38
CA ALA A 278 1.91 -16.23 25.50
C ALA A 278 0.66 -16.16 24.63
N ALA A 279 0.78 -16.52 23.35
CA ALA A 279 -0.35 -16.70 22.46
C ALA A 279 -0.27 -18.09 21.81
N THR A 280 -1.43 -18.69 21.62
CA THR A 280 -1.65 -19.95 20.90
C THR A 280 -2.19 -19.72 19.49
N ILE A 281 -2.76 -18.56 19.20
CA ILE A 281 -3.18 -18.21 17.84
C ILE A 281 -1.98 -18.13 16.89
N GLU A 282 -2.06 -18.83 15.77
CA GLU A 282 -1.05 -18.84 14.71
C GLU A 282 -1.09 -17.53 13.90
N PRO A 283 0.01 -17.14 13.25
CA PRO A 283 -0.03 -16.07 12.25
C PRO A 283 -1.05 -16.41 11.16
N PHE A 284 -1.91 -15.45 10.84
CA PHE A 284 -2.95 -15.61 9.83
C PHE A 284 -2.34 -15.61 8.43
N ASP A 285 -2.68 -16.61 7.62
CA ASP A 285 -2.38 -16.61 6.19
C ASP A 285 -3.37 -15.69 5.47
N PRO A 286 -2.93 -14.74 4.62
CA PRO A 286 -3.82 -13.83 3.91
C PRO A 286 -4.86 -14.59 3.08
N GLU A 287 -6.14 -14.21 3.18
CA GLU A 287 -7.18 -14.67 2.27
C GLU A 287 -7.11 -13.90 0.93
N GLY A 288 -7.54 -14.55 -0.16
CA GLY A 288 -7.65 -13.92 -1.47
C GLY A 288 -8.66 -12.75 -1.44
N GLY A 289 -8.28 -11.61 -2.01
CA GLY A 289 -9.10 -10.40 -2.07
C GLY A 289 -9.06 -9.50 -0.83
N GLU A 290 -8.21 -9.80 0.15
CA GLU A 290 -7.93 -8.92 1.30
C GLU A 290 -7.58 -7.49 0.83
N ILE A 291 -8.26 -6.48 1.37
CA ILE A 291 -8.04 -5.06 1.04
C ILE A 291 -6.93 -4.50 1.92
N THR A 292 -7.06 -4.69 3.24
CA THR A 292 -6.06 -4.28 4.20
C THR A 292 -6.07 -5.19 5.42
N ARG A 293 -4.92 -5.29 6.09
CA ARG A 293 -4.75 -6.08 7.30
C ARG A 293 -3.84 -5.38 8.27
N PHE A 294 -4.19 -5.44 9.55
CA PHE A 294 -3.34 -5.03 10.66
C PHE A 294 -2.94 -6.26 11.48
N VAL A 295 -1.65 -6.42 11.77
CA VAL A 295 -1.09 -7.49 12.60
C VAL A 295 -0.34 -6.88 13.78
N LEU A 296 -0.58 -7.39 14.98
CA LEU A 296 0.11 -7.02 16.21
C LEU A 296 0.60 -8.28 16.93
N ASP A 297 1.90 -8.38 17.18
CA ASP A 297 2.52 -9.48 17.91
C ASP A 297 3.42 -8.94 19.03
N ARG A 298 3.15 -9.35 20.27
CA ARG A 298 3.90 -9.01 21.49
C ARG A 298 4.45 -10.26 22.19
N THR A 299 4.51 -11.40 21.51
CA THR A 299 4.87 -12.70 22.11
C THR A 299 6.37 -12.90 22.37
N ARG A 300 7.25 -12.20 21.62
CA ARG A 300 8.70 -12.48 21.58
C ARG A 300 9.58 -11.45 22.30
N GLY A 301 9.05 -10.74 23.30
CA GLY A 301 9.78 -9.67 24.02
C GLY A 301 9.99 -8.40 23.19
N TRP A 302 9.70 -8.45 21.90
CA TRP A 302 9.63 -7.36 20.95
C TRP A 302 8.22 -7.30 20.37
N VAL A 303 7.73 -6.10 20.14
CA VAL A 303 6.48 -5.81 19.47
C VAL A 303 6.74 -5.67 17.98
N THR A 304 6.00 -6.42 17.19
CA THR A 304 5.85 -6.19 15.75
C THR A 304 4.43 -5.71 15.52
N ALA A 305 4.28 -4.56 14.86
CA ALA A 305 3.00 -4.01 14.47
C ALA A 305 3.08 -3.56 13.00
N GLU A 306 2.18 -4.06 12.17
CA GLU A 306 2.20 -3.78 10.73
C GLU A 306 0.78 -3.70 10.19
N GLN A 307 0.55 -2.67 9.37
CA GLN A 307 -0.56 -2.64 8.45
C GLN A 307 -0.08 -2.93 7.02
N THR A 308 -0.69 -3.89 6.34
CA THR A 308 -0.50 -4.14 4.91
C THR A 308 -1.75 -3.68 4.15
N GLN A 309 -1.56 -2.90 3.09
CA GLN A 309 -2.58 -2.43 2.16
C GLN A 309 -2.36 -3.10 0.81
N ARG A 310 -3.36 -3.81 0.28
CA ARG A 310 -3.20 -4.66 -0.91
C ARG A 310 -4.06 -4.22 -2.09
N ASP A 311 -5.27 -3.73 -1.81
CA ASP A 311 -6.22 -3.38 -2.86
C ASP A 311 -7.06 -2.17 -2.46
N TYR A 312 -7.74 -1.57 -3.42
CA TYR A 312 -8.65 -0.45 -3.21
C TYR A 312 -10.01 -0.91 -2.69
N SER A 313 -10.75 0.01 -2.05
CA SER A 313 -12.16 -0.23 -1.77
C SER A 313 -12.92 -0.46 -3.08
N SER A 314 -13.69 -1.54 -3.17
CA SER A 314 -14.56 -1.82 -4.31
C SER A 314 -16.04 -1.62 -3.95
N ASP A 315 -16.92 -1.69 -4.96
CA ASP A 315 -18.37 -1.71 -4.72
C ASP A 315 -18.88 -3.06 -4.15
N ALA A 316 -17.98 -3.99 -3.82
CA ALA A 316 -18.32 -5.26 -3.20
C ALA A 316 -18.62 -5.08 -1.70
N PRO A 317 -19.57 -5.85 -1.14
CA PRO A 317 -19.75 -5.92 0.30
C PRO A 317 -18.50 -6.47 0.98
N LEU A 318 -18.08 -5.83 2.07
CA LEU A 318 -16.92 -6.20 2.86
C LEU A 318 -17.34 -6.74 4.22
N ARG A 319 -16.41 -7.43 4.88
CA ARG A 319 -16.47 -7.85 6.27
C ARG A 319 -15.17 -7.50 6.98
N VAL A 320 -15.27 -7.17 8.25
CA VAL A 320 -14.14 -7.06 9.16
C VAL A 320 -14.00 -8.41 9.86
N VAL A 321 -12.86 -9.06 9.70
CA VAL A 321 -12.50 -10.31 10.41
C VAL A 321 -11.36 -10.01 11.35
N GLY A 322 -11.38 -10.59 12.54
CA GLY A 322 -10.24 -10.48 13.43
C GLY A 322 -10.22 -11.54 14.51
N GLN A 323 -9.04 -11.72 15.08
CA GLN A 323 -8.78 -12.63 16.18
C GLN A 323 -7.71 -12.01 17.05
N CYS A 324 -7.90 -12.03 18.36
CA CYS A 324 -6.85 -11.64 19.30
C CYS A 324 -6.84 -12.56 20.52
N GLU A 325 -5.70 -12.60 21.20
CA GLU A 325 -5.50 -13.36 22.42
C GLU A 325 -4.81 -12.46 23.45
N SER A 326 -5.44 -12.33 24.62
CA SER A 326 -4.93 -11.58 25.76
C SER A 326 -4.79 -12.46 26.99
N SER A 327 -3.89 -12.07 27.90
CA SER A 327 -3.83 -12.61 29.26
C SER A 327 -5.15 -12.51 30.03
N ASN A 328 -6.02 -11.55 29.67
CA ASN A 328 -7.39 -11.48 30.12
C ASN A 328 -8.35 -11.71 28.93
N PRO A 329 -9.05 -12.84 28.85
CA PRO A 329 -9.94 -13.17 27.71
C PRO A 329 -11.21 -12.32 27.66
N GLN A 330 -11.40 -11.37 28.59
CA GLN A 330 -12.48 -10.39 28.54
C GLN A 330 -12.03 -9.04 27.97
N ASP A 331 -10.74 -8.91 27.64
CA ASP A 331 -10.24 -7.74 26.93
C ASP A 331 -10.87 -7.67 25.54
N VAL A 332 -11.15 -6.45 25.10
CA VAL A 332 -11.74 -6.16 23.80
C VAL A 332 -10.77 -5.28 23.04
N LEU A 333 -10.59 -5.59 21.75
CA LEU A 333 -9.83 -4.79 20.80
C LEU A 333 -10.82 -4.00 19.92
N PRO A 334 -10.96 -2.67 20.12
CA PRO A 334 -11.79 -1.83 19.27
C PRO A 334 -11.13 -1.63 17.90
N ILE A 335 -11.95 -1.64 16.86
CA ILE A 335 -11.52 -1.59 15.47
C ILE A 335 -12.28 -0.48 14.77
N GLU A 336 -11.55 0.33 14.01
CA GLU A 336 -12.15 1.30 13.10
C GLU A 336 -11.57 1.11 11.70
N VAL A 337 -12.44 1.11 10.69
CA VAL A 337 -12.01 1.18 9.28
C VAL A 337 -12.12 2.64 8.85
N VAL A 338 -11.04 3.21 8.36
CA VAL A 338 -10.94 4.66 8.12
C VAL A 338 -10.44 5.02 6.73
N LEU A 339 -10.88 6.17 6.23
CA LEU A 339 -10.31 6.82 5.04
C LEU A 339 -8.98 7.49 5.41
N PRO A 340 -7.84 7.09 4.83
CA PRO A 340 -6.53 7.64 5.22
C PRO A 340 -6.42 9.14 4.98
N SER A 341 -6.99 9.65 3.89
CA SER A 341 -6.89 11.08 3.50
C SER A 341 -7.62 12.04 4.43
N THR A 342 -8.68 11.58 5.12
CA THR A 342 -9.56 12.41 5.93
C THR A 342 -9.63 11.99 7.39
N GLY A 343 -9.23 10.76 7.70
CA GLY A 343 -9.45 10.13 9.00
C GLY A 343 -10.92 9.81 9.29
N GLU A 344 -11.81 9.90 8.28
CA GLU A 344 -13.23 9.57 8.43
C GLU A 344 -13.39 8.08 8.77
N VAL A 345 -14.14 7.80 9.84
CA VAL A 345 -14.46 6.44 10.27
C VAL A 345 -15.67 5.94 9.47
N LEU A 346 -15.46 4.90 8.68
CA LEU A 346 -16.49 4.24 7.87
C LEU A 346 -17.20 3.12 8.64
N VAL A 347 -16.45 2.41 9.49
CA VAL A 347 -16.92 1.28 10.28
C VAL A 347 -16.31 1.35 11.67
N THR A 348 -17.10 0.98 12.67
CA THR A 348 -16.61 0.65 14.02
C THR A 348 -17.03 -0.78 14.34
N SER A 349 -16.07 -1.62 14.75
CA SER A 349 -16.28 -2.99 15.19
C SER A 349 -15.40 -3.29 16.40
N GLN A 350 -15.42 -4.52 16.90
CA GLN A 350 -14.60 -4.96 18.01
C GLN A 350 -14.39 -6.48 18.00
N VAL A 351 -13.22 -6.92 18.47
CA VAL A 351 -12.88 -8.34 18.64
C VAL A 351 -12.65 -8.61 20.13
N THR A 352 -13.18 -9.72 20.65
CA THR A 352 -12.86 -10.17 22.02
C THR A 352 -11.56 -10.96 21.98
N CYS A 353 -10.65 -10.72 22.92
CA CYS A 353 -9.32 -11.34 22.90
C CYS A 353 -9.26 -12.69 23.64
N ASP A 354 -10.23 -13.55 23.37
CA ASP A 354 -10.34 -14.91 23.93
C ASP A 354 -9.73 -16.00 23.02
N GLY A 355 -9.16 -15.59 21.89
CA GLY A 355 -8.53 -16.48 20.91
C GLY A 355 -9.50 -17.00 19.85
N GLU A 356 -10.79 -16.68 19.88
CA GLU A 356 -11.73 -17.03 18.80
C GLU A 356 -11.73 -15.97 17.70
N ALA A 357 -11.77 -16.41 16.44
CA ALA A 357 -11.92 -15.50 15.31
C ALA A 357 -13.39 -15.08 15.17
N VAL A 358 -13.61 -13.78 14.96
CA VAL A 358 -14.94 -13.21 14.72
C VAL A 358 -14.94 -12.43 13.41
N GLY A 359 -16.09 -12.43 12.73
CA GLY A 359 -16.30 -11.69 11.48
C GLY A 359 -17.62 -10.96 11.51
N GLU A 360 -17.63 -9.71 11.06
CA GLU A 360 -18.81 -8.85 10.94
C GLU A 360 -18.91 -8.30 9.51
N GLU A 361 -20.03 -8.54 8.83
CA GLU A 361 -20.30 -7.91 7.53
C GLU A 361 -20.61 -6.42 7.72
N VAL A 362 -19.94 -5.58 6.93
CA VAL A 362 -20.02 -4.12 7.03
C VAL A 362 -20.58 -3.47 5.77
N GLY A 363 -20.95 -4.29 4.78
CA GLY A 363 -21.53 -3.84 3.53
C GLY A 363 -20.50 -3.14 2.63
N VAL A 364 -20.99 -2.32 1.70
CA VAL A 364 -20.14 -1.61 0.74
C VAL A 364 -19.56 -0.36 1.40
N LEU A 365 -18.24 -0.26 1.42
CA LEU A 365 -17.53 0.91 1.95
C LEU A 365 -17.05 1.79 0.81
N GLN A 366 -17.54 3.03 0.77
CA GLN A 366 -17.20 3.99 -0.30
C GLN A 366 -15.87 4.67 0.04
N GLY A 367 -14.75 4.05 -0.34
CA GLY A 367 -13.39 4.54 -0.07
C GLY A 367 -12.84 5.55 -1.09
N GLY A 368 -13.54 5.80 -2.20
CA GLY A 368 -13.20 6.88 -3.13
C GLY A 368 -11.85 6.74 -3.83
N GLU A 369 -11.56 5.59 -4.44
CA GLU A 369 -10.27 5.24 -5.08
C GLU A 369 -9.08 5.24 -4.09
N GLU A 370 -9.33 5.21 -2.79
CA GLU A 370 -8.30 5.06 -1.75
C GLU A 370 -8.37 3.67 -1.09
N VAL A 371 -7.22 3.16 -0.66
CA VAL A 371 -7.17 1.97 0.20
C VAL A 371 -7.56 2.36 1.61
N LEU A 372 -8.40 1.54 2.26
CA LEU A 372 -8.85 1.80 3.62
C LEU A 372 -7.79 1.36 4.63
N ASP A 373 -7.74 2.06 5.77
CA ASP A 373 -6.87 1.68 6.91
C ASP A 373 -7.69 0.98 8.00
N VAL A 374 -7.04 0.06 8.72
CA VAL A 374 -7.53 -0.51 9.97
C VAL A 374 -6.83 0.17 11.14
N ARG A 375 -7.62 0.85 11.98
CA ARG A 375 -7.16 1.53 13.18
C ARG A 375 -7.57 0.74 14.43
N LEU A 376 -6.58 0.48 15.29
CA LEU A 376 -6.72 -0.12 16.61
C LEU A 376 -6.59 0.98 17.67
N THR A 377 -7.71 1.58 18.08
CA THR A 377 -7.73 2.82 18.87
C THR A 377 -7.29 2.66 20.32
N ASP A 378 -7.58 1.51 20.92
CA ASP A 378 -7.21 1.18 22.30
C ASP A 378 -6.76 -0.27 22.39
N VAL A 379 -5.47 -0.48 22.66
CA VAL A 379 -4.87 -1.83 22.66
C VAL A 379 -4.57 -2.24 24.11
N PRO A 380 -5.25 -3.27 24.64
CA PRO A 380 -5.00 -3.77 25.98
C PRO A 380 -3.53 -4.18 26.18
N ASP A 381 -2.94 -3.82 27.32
CA ASP A 381 -1.56 -4.23 27.66
C ASP A 381 -1.38 -5.75 27.69
N GLY A 382 -2.44 -6.48 28.03
CA GLY A 382 -2.46 -7.94 28.10
C GLY A 382 -2.51 -8.65 26.73
N LEU A 383 -2.80 -7.93 25.64
CA LEU A 383 -2.89 -8.50 24.29
C LEU A 383 -1.52 -9.03 23.86
N ALA A 384 -1.43 -10.34 23.68
CA ALA A 384 -0.22 -11.05 23.30
C ALA A 384 -0.05 -11.10 21.79
N ARG A 385 -1.13 -11.39 21.06
CA ARG A 385 -1.16 -11.38 19.59
C ARG A 385 -2.56 -11.02 19.12
N GLY A 386 -2.67 -10.34 18.00
CA GLY A 386 -3.94 -10.12 17.33
C GLY A 386 -3.75 -9.68 15.89
N TRP A 387 -4.78 -9.92 15.09
CA TRP A 387 -4.85 -9.44 13.72
C TRP A 387 -6.28 -9.07 13.39
N VAL A 388 -6.41 -8.14 12.45
CA VAL A 388 -7.67 -7.67 11.89
C VAL A 388 -7.49 -7.52 10.40
N SER A 389 -8.40 -8.06 9.62
CA SER A 389 -8.42 -7.97 8.17
C SER A 389 -9.75 -7.40 7.68
N LEU A 390 -9.67 -6.56 6.65
CA LEU A 390 -10.81 -6.11 5.89
C LEU A 390 -10.84 -6.92 4.59
N GLU A 391 -11.87 -7.74 4.47
CA GLU A 391 -11.98 -8.74 3.42
C GLU A 391 -13.32 -8.60 2.69
N PRO A 392 -13.45 -9.18 1.49
CA PRO A 392 -14.74 -9.37 0.86
C PRO A 392 -15.67 -10.19 1.78
N ALA A 393 -16.92 -9.73 1.96
CA ALA A 393 -17.90 -10.42 2.80
C ALA A 393 -18.16 -11.85 2.30
N THR A 394 -18.10 -12.03 0.99
CA THR A 394 -18.05 -13.33 0.34
C THR A 394 -16.59 -13.63 0.01
N PRO A 395 -15.95 -14.61 0.67
CA PRO A 395 -14.54 -14.94 0.43
C PRO A 395 -14.30 -15.16 -1.06
N ALA A 396 -13.20 -14.64 -1.59
CA ALA A 396 -12.80 -14.87 -2.98
C ALA A 396 -12.40 -16.34 -3.28
N GLY A 397 -12.72 -17.28 -2.38
CA GLY A 397 -12.41 -18.71 -2.49
C GLY A 397 -13.45 -19.64 -1.88
N GLY A 398 -14.71 -19.17 -1.73
CA GLY A 398 -15.80 -19.93 -1.11
C GLY A 398 -16.97 -20.30 -2.02
N ASP A 399 -16.80 -20.11 -3.32
CA ASP A 399 -17.55 -20.68 -4.45
C ASP A 399 -16.81 -20.13 -5.67
N ALA A 400 -16.68 -20.90 -6.76
CA ALA A 400 -16.14 -20.40 -8.02
C ALA A 400 -17.00 -19.20 -8.47
N GLY A 401 -16.59 -17.98 -8.13
CA GLY A 401 -17.26 -16.77 -8.55
C GLY A 401 -16.95 -16.57 -10.03
N ASP A 402 -17.96 -16.78 -10.88
CA ASP A 402 -18.05 -16.48 -12.31
C ASP A 402 -16.70 -16.39 -13.07
N CYS A 403 -15.98 -17.51 -13.09
CA CYS A 403 -14.96 -17.74 -14.10
C CYS A 403 -15.63 -17.72 -15.48
N SER A 404 -15.22 -16.82 -16.38
CA SER A 404 -15.95 -16.67 -17.65
C SER A 404 -15.86 -17.91 -18.56
N ALA A 405 -14.94 -18.84 -18.26
CA ALA A 405 -14.83 -20.13 -18.94
C ALA A 405 -15.70 -21.26 -18.33
N GLU A 406 -16.34 -21.03 -17.18
CA GLU A 406 -17.18 -22.03 -16.55
C GLU A 406 -18.33 -22.46 -17.48
N GLY A 407 -18.49 -23.78 -17.65
CA GLY A 407 -19.53 -24.35 -18.52
C GLY A 407 -19.26 -24.23 -20.02
N MET A 408 -18.10 -23.72 -20.45
CA MET A 408 -17.70 -23.77 -21.86
C MET A 408 -17.47 -25.22 -22.31
N SER A 409 -17.93 -25.54 -23.52
CA SER A 409 -17.79 -26.88 -24.11
C SER A 409 -16.64 -27.00 -25.12
N LEU A 410 -15.86 -25.93 -25.30
CA LEU A 410 -14.69 -25.92 -26.16
C LEU A 410 -13.61 -26.84 -25.57
N ARG A 411 -12.88 -27.53 -26.45
CA ARG A 411 -11.79 -28.42 -26.08
C ARG A 411 -10.62 -28.16 -27.01
N TRP A 412 -9.41 -28.28 -26.46
CA TRP A 412 -8.21 -28.22 -27.27
C TRP A 412 -8.21 -29.32 -28.35
N ASP A 413 -7.82 -28.96 -29.56
CA ASP A 413 -7.50 -29.88 -30.64
C ASP A 413 -6.03 -29.70 -31.02
N ALA A 414 -5.23 -30.77 -30.93
CA ALA A 414 -3.83 -30.73 -31.31
C ALA A 414 -3.61 -30.30 -32.77
N ALA A 415 -4.61 -30.44 -33.64
CA ALA A 415 -4.57 -29.93 -35.01
C ALA A 415 -4.52 -28.39 -35.09
N ASN A 416 -4.87 -27.67 -34.01
CA ASN A 416 -4.81 -26.22 -33.95
C ASN A 416 -3.38 -25.69 -33.77
N ALA A 417 -2.38 -26.54 -33.49
CA ALA A 417 -0.99 -26.14 -33.30
C ALA A 417 -0.07 -26.66 -34.42
N PRO A 418 0.75 -25.79 -35.04
CA PRO A 418 1.80 -26.22 -35.98
C PRO A 418 3.04 -26.85 -35.29
N SER A 419 3.19 -26.68 -33.96
CA SER A 419 4.26 -27.29 -33.14
C SER A 419 3.63 -28.17 -32.05
N ALA A 420 4.25 -29.34 -31.78
CA ALA A 420 3.78 -30.27 -30.76
C ALA A 420 3.99 -29.71 -29.34
N GLU A 421 5.13 -29.08 -29.10
CA GLU A 421 5.51 -28.50 -27.81
C GLU A 421 4.69 -27.24 -27.50
N ALA A 422 4.47 -26.37 -28.51
CA ALA A 422 3.56 -25.24 -28.37
C ALA A 422 2.12 -25.71 -28.14
N GLY A 423 1.70 -26.79 -28.83
CA GLY A 423 0.39 -27.40 -28.65
C GLY A 423 0.17 -28.01 -27.25
N ALA A 424 1.18 -28.63 -26.66
CA ALA A 424 1.10 -29.16 -25.30
C ALA A 424 0.94 -28.05 -24.25
N THR A 425 1.59 -26.91 -24.45
CA THR A 425 1.43 -25.73 -23.59
C THR A 425 0.03 -25.12 -23.77
N ALA A 426 -0.43 -24.97 -25.01
CA ALA A 426 -1.78 -24.48 -25.30
C ALA A 426 -2.87 -25.39 -24.69
N GLU A 427 -2.71 -26.71 -24.77
CA GLU A 427 -3.59 -27.68 -24.10
C GLU A 427 -3.65 -27.44 -22.59
N THR A 428 -2.48 -27.28 -21.96
CA THR A 428 -2.38 -27.02 -20.52
C THR A 428 -3.06 -25.71 -20.12
N LEU A 429 -2.91 -24.65 -20.93
CA LEU A 429 -3.56 -23.35 -20.69
C LEU A 429 -5.08 -23.44 -20.84
N VAL A 430 -5.57 -24.16 -21.87
CA VAL A 430 -7.01 -24.38 -22.08
C VAL A 430 -7.62 -25.19 -20.94
N ASP A 431 -6.95 -26.27 -20.50
CA ASP A 431 -7.43 -27.11 -19.41
C ASP A 431 -7.49 -26.34 -18.09
N ALA A 432 -6.45 -25.56 -17.77
CA ALA A 432 -6.42 -24.72 -16.58
C ALA A 432 -7.51 -23.65 -16.62
N ALA A 433 -7.71 -22.99 -17.77
CA ALA A 433 -8.76 -21.97 -17.91
C ALA A 433 -10.18 -22.57 -17.80
N LEU A 434 -10.45 -23.72 -18.41
CA LEU A 434 -11.74 -24.41 -18.30
C LEU A 434 -12.02 -24.95 -16.89
N ALA A 435 -10.98 -25.31 -16.15
CA ALA A 435 -11.06 -25.72 -14.75
C ALA A 435 -11.11 -24.52 -13.78
N CYS A 436 -10.98 -23.29 -14.30
CA CYS A 436 -10.89 -22.07 -13.50
C CYS A 436 -9.75 -22.13 -12.47
N ASP A 437 -8.64 -22.75 -12.88
CA ASP A 437 -7.44 -22.97 -12.07
C ASP A 437 -6.51 -21.76 -12.20
N SER A 438 -6.85 -20.69 -11.47
CA SER A 438 -6.07 -19.45 -11.42
C SER A 438 -4.63 -19.71 -11.01
N ASP A 439 -4.42 -20.49 -9.94
CA ASP A 439 -3.09 -20.80 -9.42
C ASP A 439 -2.20 -21.44 -10.49
N ARG A 440 -2.77 -22.35 -11.30
CA ARG A 440 -2.03 -22.98 -12.39
C ARG A 440 -1.69 -22.01 -13.53
N LEU A 441 -2.58 -21.09 -13.88
CA LEU A 441 -2.31 -20.08 -14.90
C LEU A 441 -1.25 -19.09 -14.44
N VAL A 442 -1.30 -18.66 -13.17
CA VAL A 442 -0.30 -17.82 -12.51
C VAL A 442 1.06 -18.52 -12.50
N GLU A 443 1.12 -19.78 -12.07
CA GLU A 443 2.34 -20.58 -12.04
C GLU A 443 3.00 -20.65 -13.44
N LEU A 444 2.20 -20.94 -14.48
CA LEU A 444 2.68 -21.05 -15.86
C LEU A 444 3.19 -19.71 -16.40
N ALA A 445 2.46 -18.61 -16.16
CA ALA A 445 2.85 -17.29 -16.60
C ALA A 445 4.17 -16.84 -15.94
N THR A 446 4.28 -17.04 -14.62
CA THR A 446 5.48 -16.70 -13.84
C THR A 446 6.67 -17.57 -14.24
N GLN A 447 6.47 -18.88 -14.44
CA GLN A 447 7.52 -19.80 -14.86
C GLN A 447 8.11 -19.42 -16.23
N HIS A 448 7.25 -18.99 -17.16
CA HIS A 448 7.65 -18.66 -18.53
C HIS A 448 8.06 -17.18 -18.72
N GLY A 449 7.85 -16.32 -17.71
CA GLY A 449 8.09 -14.89 -17.84
C GLY A 449 7.19 -14.25 -18.89
N THR A 450 5.92 -14.67 -18.93
CA THR A 450 4.95 -14.26 -19.94
C THR A 450 4.60 -12.78 -19.81
N GLU A 451 4.58 -12.08 -20.94
CA GLU A 451 4.07 -10.72 -21.06
C GLU A 451 2.53 -10.72 -21.11
N LEU A 452 1.89 -10.07 -20.14
CA LEU A 452 0.44 -10.02 -20.02
C LEU A 452 -0.10 -8.62 -20.37
N GLN A 453 -1.34 -8.62 -20.88
CA GLN A 453 -2.24 -7.56 -21.37
C GLN A 453 -1.89 -6.08 -21.12
N LEU A 454 -1.31 -5.74 -19.97
CA LEU A 454 -0.82 -4.41 -19.60
C LEU A 454 0.54 -4.58 -18.92
N THR A 455 1.54 -3.77 -19.30
CA THR A 455 2.92 -3.83 -18.76
C THR A 455 3.05 -3.58 -17.24
N LEU A 456 1.93 -3.44 -16.53
CA LEU A 456 1.83 -3.17 -15.10
C LEU A 456 0.96 -4.18 -14.34
N GLU A 457 0.28 -5.14 -15.01
CA GLU A 457 -0.51 -6.18 -14.32
C GLU A 457 0.35 -7.42 -14.06
N THR A 458 0.30 -7.93 -12.83
CA THR A 458 0.93 -9.20 -12.44
C THR A 458 0.11 -10.41 -12.91
N PRO A 459 0.71 -11.61 -13.06
CA PRO A 459 -0.06 -12.83 -13.33
C PRO A 459 -1.23 -13.06 -12.36
N GLU A 460 -1.02 -12.76 -11.07
CA GLU A 460 -2.03 -12.86 -10.02
C GLU A 460 -3.20 -11.92 -10.28
N GLN A 461 -2.94 -10.68 -10.69
CA GLN A 461 -3.98 -9.72 -11.08
C GLN A 461 -4.67 -10.11 -12.39
N MET A 462 -3.92 -10.66 -13.36
CA MET A 462 -4.46 -11.07 -14.65
C MET A 462 -5.47 -12.22 -14.49
N PHE A 463 -5.14 -13.22 -13.67
CA PHE A 463 -5.94 -14.43 -13.51
C PHE A 463 -6.80 -14.45 -12.25
N ALA A 464 -6.85 -13.36 -11.49
CA ALA A 464 -7.74 -13.21 -10.34
C ALA A 464 -9.18 -13.63 -10.67
N LEU A 465 -9.80 -14.37 -9.75
CA LEU A 465 -11.21 -14.71 -9.76
C LEU A 465 -11.93 -13.93 -8.64
N PRO A 466 -13.19 -13.50 -8.83
CA PRO A 466 -14.02 -13.70 -10.02
C PRO A 466 -13.51 -12.98 -11.27
N ASP A 467 -13.80 -13.55 -12.45
CA ASP A 467 -13.35 -12.94 -13.70
C ASP A 467 -14.00 -11.56 -13.88
N THR A 468 -13.27 -10.64 -14.51
CA THR A 468 -13.75 -9.27 -14.75
C THR A 468 -14.66 -9.24 -15.99
N ASP A 469 -15.27 -8.08 -16.27
CA ASP A 469 -16.05 -7.85 -17.50
C ASP A 469 -15.25 -8.11 -18.80
N THR A 470 -13.92 -8.21 -18.71
CA THR A 470 -13.03 -8.52 -19.84
C THR A 470 -13.02 -10.00 -20.23
N GLN A 471 -13.64 -10.89 -19.44
CA GLN A 471 -13.84 -12.32 -19.76
C GLN A 471 -12.53 -13.01 -20.14
N ARG A 472 -11.51 -12.90 -19.28
CA ARG A 472 -10.11 -13.29 -19.58
C ARG A 472 -10.00 -14.79 -19.81
N TYR A 473 -10.66 -15.59 -18.99
CA TYR A 473 -10.66 -17.05 -19.10
C TYR A 473 -11.34 -17.53 -20.39
N ARG A 474 -12.53 -17.01 -20.70
CA ARG A 474 -13.27 -17.29 -21.93
C ARG A 474 -12.45 -16.89 -23.16
N THR A 475 -11.84 -15.70 -23.13
CA THR A 475 -11.05 -15.18 -24.25
C THR A 475 -9.83 -16.07 -24.51
N LEU A 476 -9.12 -16.49 -23.47
CA LEU A 476 -7.99 -17.41 -23.58
C LEU A 476 -8.41 -18.76 -24.20
N VAL A 477 -9.53 -19.34 -23.73
CA VAL A 477 -10.08 -20.58 -24.31
C VAL A 477 -10.52 -20.38 -25.76
N ALA A 478 -11.21 -19.29 -26.07
CA ALA A 478 -11.68 -19.00 -27.43
C ALA A 478 -10.52 -18.80 -28.42
N LEU A 479 -9.41 -18.20 -27.99
CA LEU A 479 -8.20 -18.07 -28.80
C LEU A 479 -7.57 -19.43 -29.10
N LEU A 480 -7.25 -20.20 -28.07
CA LEU A 480 -6.46 -21.44 -28.22
C LEU A 480 -7.31 -22.60 -28.75
N ALA A 481 -8.51 -22.81 -28.22
CA ALA A 481 -9.38 -23.92 -28.63
C ALA A 481 -10.31 -23.57 -29.80
N GLY A 482 -10.61 -22.28 -30.00
CA GLY A 482 -11.53 -21.82 -31.06
C GLY A 482 -10.86 -21.41 -32.37
N THR A 483 -9.53 -21.25 -32.39
CA THR A 483 -8.80 -20.79 -33.59
C THR A 483 -7.54 -21.61 -33.86
N GLN A 484 -6.97 -21.45 -35.06
CA GLN A 484 -5.71 -22.11 -35.43
C GLN A 484 -4.51 -21.20 -35.18
N GLY A 485 -3.38 -21.80 -34.82
CA GLY A 485 -2.11 -21.12 -34.62
C GLY A 485 -1.30 -21.02 -35.91
N ALA A 486 -0.51 -19.97 -36.05
CA ALA A 486 0.41 -19.79 -37.17
C ALA A 486 1.79 -19.32 -36.71
N VAL A 487 2.82 -19.65 -37.48
CA VAL A 487 4.18 -19.15 -37.23
C VAL A 487 4.21 -17.64 -37.55
N ASN A 488 4.64 -16.83 -36.59
CA ASN A 488 4.72 -15.37 -36.72
C ASN A 488 6.12 -14.86 -36.32
N GLY A 489 7.10 -15.19 -37.16
CA GLY A 489 8.50 -14.76 -36.99
C GLY A 489 9.26 -15.43 -35.84
N GLY A 490 10.45 -14.90 -35.55
CA GLY A 490 11.43 -15.45 -34.60
C GLY A 490 12.61 -16.15 -35.28
N ASP A 491 13.61 -16.50 -34.47
CA ASP A 491 14.80 -17.22 -34.95
C ASP A 491 14.48 -18.70 -35.22
N PRO A 492 15.17 -19.38 -36.15
CA PRO A 492 14.97 -20.81 -36.41
C PRO A 492 15.16 -21.67 -35.16
N GLY A 493 14.14 -22.45 -34.80
CA GLY A 493 14.09 -23.26 -33.57
C GLY A 493 13.59 -22.48 -32.34
N ASN A 494 13.18 -21.23 -32.51
CA ASN A 494 12.60 -20.37 -31.49
C ASN A 494 11.51 -19.46 -32.08
N GLU A 495 10.84 -19.90 -33.14
CA GLU A 495 9.77 -19.16 -33.77
C GLU A 495 8.56 -19.01 -32.82
N THR A 496 7.84 -17.90 -32.94
CA THR A 496 6.60 -17.70 -32.18
C THR A 496 5.44 -18.31 -32.96
N ILE A 497 4.65 -19.15 -32.31
CA ILE A 497 3.33 -19.55 -32.79
C ILE A 497 2.29 -18.61 -32.16
N VAL A 498 1.49 -17.93 -32.99
CA VAL A 498 0.47 -16.99 -32.54
C VAL A 498 -0.94 -17.52 -32.81
N TRP A 499 -1.83 -17.34 -31.84
CA TRP A 499 -3.27 -17.51 -31.95
C TRP A 499 -3.98 -16.16 -31.73
N PRO A 500 -4.97 -15.79 -32.55
CA PRO A 500 -5.43 -16.49 -33.74
C PRO A 500 -4.45 -16.30 -34.90
N ARG A 501 -4.41 -17.22 -35.87
CA ARG A 501 -3.50 -17.10 -37.02
C ARG A 501 -3.65 -15.80 -37.82
N VAL A 502 -4.82 -15.15 -37.79
CA VAL A 502 -5.03 -13.84 -38.43
C VAL A 502 -4.15 -12.72 -37.84
N ALA A 503 -3.62 -12.90 -36.62
CA ALA A 503 -2.61 -12.01 -36.03
C ALA A 503 -1.23 -12.11 -36.72
N ALA A 504 -0.97 -13.19 -37.48
CA ALA A 504 0.23 -13.32 -38.28
C ALA A 504 0.07 -12.60 -39.63
N GLN A 505 1.13 -11.92 -40.07
CA GLN A 505 1.11 -11.10 -41.29
C GLN A 505 0.69 -11.90 -42.55
N GLU A 506 1.01 -13.19 -42.61
CA GLU A 506 0.65 -14.08 -43.73
C GLU A 506 -0.86 -14.29 -43.89
N PHE A 507 -1.62 -14.27 -42.79
CA PHE A 507 -3.06 -14.58 -42.80
C PHE A 507 -3.95 -13.34 -42.71
N ARG A 508 -3.35 -12.14 -42.77
CA ARG A 508 -4.07 -10.87 -42.63
C ARG A 508 -5.18 -10.68 -43.68
N ASP A 509 -4.99 -11.22 -44.88
CA ASP A 509 -5.96 -11.13 -45.97
C ASP A 509 -6.82 -12.41 -46.13
N ASP A 510 -6.66 -13.41 -45.26
CA ASP A 510 -7.32 -14.72 -45.37
C ASP A 510 -8.73 -14.71 -44.77
N ASP A 511 -9.74 -14.95 -45.62
CA ASP A 511 -11.16 -15.00 -45.22
C ASP A 511 -11.44 -16.03 -44.12
N ALA A 512 -10.82 -17.20 -44.19
CA ALA A 512 -11.05 -18.29 -43.24
C ALA A 512 -10.40 -17.97 -41.89
N ALA A 513 -9.24 -17.31 -41.87
CA ALA A 513 -8.60 -16.85 -40.64
C ALA A 513 -9.44 -15.78 -39.90
N TRP A 514 -10.06 -14.85 -40.63
CA TRP A 514 -11.02 -13.90 -40.03
C TRP A 514 -12.30 -14.57 -39.54
N GLN A 515 -12.81 -15.55 -40.30
CA GLN A 515 -14.01 -16.27 -39.90
C GLN A 515 -13.81 -17.08 -38.61
N GLU A 516 -12.62 -17.64 -38.38
CA GLU A 516 -12.30 -18.36 -37.13
C GLU A 516 -12.47 -17.47 -35.89
N VAL A 517 -12.03 -16.22 -35.94
CA VAL A 517 -12.17 -15.26 -34.84
C VAL A 517 -13.65 -14.90 -34.59
N VAL A 518 -14.45 -14.80 -35.67
CA VAL A 518 -15.89 -14.57 -35.57
C VAL A 518 -16.62 -15.78 -34.98
N ASP A 519 -16.29 -16.99 -35.46
CA ASP A 519 -16.89 -18.25 -35.01
C ASP A 519 -16.52 -18.57 -33.55
N ALA A 520 -15.30 -18.20 -33.13
CA ALA A 520 -14.86 -18.27 -31.74
C ALA A 520 -15.54 -17.22 -30.84
N GLY A 521 -16.26 -16.25 -31.42
CA GLY A 521 -16.96 -15.19 -30.70
C GLY A 521 -16.03 -14.10 -30.13
N LEU A 522 -14.81 -14.00 -30.66
CA LEU A 522 -13.82 -12.97 -30.28
C LEU A 522 -14.14 -11.62 -30.94
N LEU A 523 -14.72 -11.65 -32.15
CA LEU A 523 -15.22 -10.47 -32.85
C LEU A 523 -16.61 -10.76 -33.44
N THR A 524 -17.42 -9.71 -33.61
CA THR A 524 -18.60 -9.76 -34.49
C THR A 524 -18.16 -9.65 -35.96
N GLN A 525 -19.01 -10.12 -36.89
CA GLN A 525 -18.75 -9.95 -38.33
C GLN A 525 -18.48 -8.48 -38.71
N GLU A 526 -19.23 -7.55 -38.12
CA GLU A 526 -19.06 -6.12 -38.38
C GLU A 526 -17.70 -5.60 -37.90
N GLN A 527 -17.23 -6.05 -36.73
CA GLN A 527 -15.90 -5.70 -36.22
C GLN A 527 -14.77 -6.32 -37.05
N ALA A 528 -14.93 -7.58 -37.47
CA ALA A 528 -13.96 -8.25 -38.34
C ALA A 528 -13.82 -7.52 -39.70
N ASP A 529 -14.95 -7.18 -40.32
CA ASP A 529 -14.97 -6.44 -41.58
C ASP A 529 -14.35 -5.03 -41.43
N ALA A 530 -14.60 -4.36 -40.30
CA ALA A 530 -14.04 -3.04 -39.99
C ALA A 530 -12.52 -3.08 -39.79
N GLN A 531 -12.02 -4.00 -38.96
CA GLN A 531 -10.57 -4.15 -38.71
C GLN A 531 -9.81 -4.57 -39.96
N ARG A 532 -10.42 -5.44 -40.79
CA ARG A 532 -9.83 -5.86 -42.07
C ARG A 532 -9.69 -4.73 -43.08
N ALA A 533 -10.59 -3.74 -43.04
CA ALA A 533 -10.51 -2.56 -43.89
C ALA A 533 -9.48 -1.53 -43.40
N ASP A 534 -8.96 -1.67 -42.17
CA ASP A 534 -8.01 -0.76 -41.55
C ASP A 534 -6.54 -1.12 -41.86
N THR A 535 -5.66 -0.12 -41.73
CA THR A 535 -4.22 -0.24 -41.96
C THR A 535 -3.49 -0.99 -40.85
N PHE A 536 -4.13 -1.20 -39.70
CA PHE A 536 -3.54 -1.92 -38.55
C PHE A 536 -3.78 -3.45 -38.62
N GLY A 537 -4.94 -3.89 -39.12
CA GLY A 537 -5.26 -5.32 -39.26
C GLY A 537 -5.99 -5.86 -38.03
N TYR A 538 -5.75 -7.11 -37.66
CA TYR A 538 -6.31 -7.65 -36.41
C TYR A 538 -5.70 -6.92 -35.21
N THR A 539 -6.54 -6.34 -34.36
CA THR A 539 -6.15 -5.59 -33.14
C THR A 539 -6.72 -6.20 -31.86
N GLY A 540 -7.17 -7.46 -31.93
CA GLY A 540 -7.73 -8.18 -30.79
C GLY A 540 -6.65 -8.83 -29.93
N MET A 541 -7.09 -9.57 -28.90
CA MET A 541 -6.19 -10.37 -28.06
C MET A 541 -5.49 -11.47 -28.87
N ALA A 542 -4.23 -11.71 -28.57
CA ALA A 542 -3.43 -12.79 -29.13
C ALA A 542 -2.63 -13.52 -28.04
N VAL A 543 -2.37 -14.80 -28.27
CA VAL A 543 -1.47 -15.62 -27.45
C VAL A 543 -0.28 -16.02 -28.30
N GLY A 544 0.93 -15.78 -27.78
CA GLY A 544 2.18 -16.19 -28.40
C GLY A 544 2.87 -17.28 -27.59
N ILE A 545 3.13 -18.42 -28.19
CA ILE A 545 3.90 -19.53 -27.59
C ILE A 545 5.07 -19.85 -28.50
N ALA A 546 6.28 -19.88 -27.96
CA ALA A 546 7.47 -20.30 -28.69
C ALA A 546 7.34 -21.75 -29.17
N GLN A 547 8.06 -22.10 -30.25
CA GLN A 547 8.10 -23.48 -30.74
C GLN A 547 8.53 -24.51 -29.69
N ASP A 548 9.30 -24.12 -28.68
CA ASP A 548 9.75 -24.98 -27.58
C ASP A 548 8.73 -25.13 -26.44
N GLY A 549 7.57 -24.45 -26.52
CA GLY A 549 6.52 -24.45 -25.51
C GLY A 549 6.55 -23.25 -24.56
N THR A 550 7.53 -22.35 -24.65
CA THR A 550 7.57 -21.17 -23.76
C THR A 550 6.42 -20.21 -24.07
N TRP A 551 5.54 -19.95 -23.11
CA TRP A 551 4.45 -18.98 -23.24
C TRP A 551 5.00 -17.56 -23.16
N ARG A 552 5.00 -16.84 -24.28
CA ARG A 552 5.64 -15.53 -24.40
C ARG A 552 4.72 -14.38 -24.03
N TYR A 553 3.51 -14.37 -24.57
CA TYR A 553 2.58 -13.28 -24.33
C TYR A 553 1.12 -13.70 -24.38
N TYR A 554 0.29 -12.92 -23.69
CA TYR A 554 -1.16 -12.89 -23.82
C TYR A 554 -1.63 -11.42 -23.72
N SER A 555 -1.74 -10.75 -24.87
CA SER A 555 -1.93 -9.31 -24.97
C SER A 555 -2.67 -8.90 -26.26
N PRO A 556 -3.20 -7.66 -26.36
CA PRO A 556 -3.72 -7.13 -27.62
C PRO A 556 -2.60 -7.02 -28.67
N THR A 557 -2.95 -7.13 -29.95
CA THR A 557 -2.01 -6.86 -31.04
C THR A 557 -1.94 -5.36 -31.34
N ASP A 558 -0.71 -4.84 -31.44
CA ASP A 558 -0.38 -3.42 -31.72
C ASP A 558 -0.64 -2.98 -33.17
#